data_AF-A0A8S9TQZ2-F1
#
_entry.id   AF-A0A8S9TQZ2-F1
#
_cell.length_a   1.000
_cell.length_b   1.000
_cell.length_c   1.000
_cell.angle_alpha   90.00
_cell.angle_beta   90.00
_cell.angle_gamma   90.00
#
_symmetry.space_group_name_H-M   'P 1'
#
loop_
_entity.id
_entity.type
_entity.pdbx_description
1 polymer ?
#
loop_
_entity_poly.entity_id
_entity_poly.type
_entity_poly.pdbx_seq_one_letter_code
_entity_poly.pdbx_strand_id
1 'polypeptide(L)'
;MKTFARRAAKDKFDTHARSTDSSVAVRVRSIKSLSAILLKVPHDEEAQSLWSLGVFPLCVDPETSVQSCALEAAGRAVFDRGLTWFESRRNKAPHEAPDCIWRQVANLDGVVAGCLQKALRVLMKSDKIDVETIIKTCVFVIK
;
A
#
# COMPACT_ATOMS: atom_id res chain seq x y z
N MET A 1 29.86 -10.51 0.93
CA MET A 1 28.40 -10.69 0.72
C MET A 1 27.57 -10.65 2.00
N LYS A 2 27.93 -11.31 3.11
CA LYS A 2 27.12 -11.34 4.35
C LYS A 2 26.94 -9.99 5.08
N THR A 3 27.85 -9.04 4.91
CA THR A 3 27.79 -7.70 5.54
C THR A 3 26.84 -6.72 4.86
N PHE A 4 26.61 -6.88 3.55
CA PHE A 4 25.74 -5.98 2.78
C PHE A 4 24.25 -6.25 3.06
N ALA A 5 23.87 -7.53 3.17
CA ALA A 5 22.51 -7.94 3.52
C ALA A 5 22.10 -7.49 4.93
N ARG A 6 23.03 -7.52 5.90
CA ARG A 6 22.79 -7.04 7.28
C ARG A 6 22.54 -5.54 7.36
N ARG A 7 23.23 -4.76 6.53
CA ARG A 7 23.07 -3.30 6.48
C ARG A 7 21.74 -2.90 5.81
N ALA A 8 21.40 -3.57 4.72
CA ALA A 8 20.11 -3.37 4.04
C ALA A 8 18.92 -3.73 4.93
N ALA A 9 19.00 -4.83 5.69
CA ALA A 9 17.96 -5.19 6.66
C ALA A 9 17.85 -4.16 7.79
N LYS A 10 18.98 -3.69 8.33
CA LYS A 10 18.98 -2.64 9.38
C LYS A 10 18.35 -1.34 8.89
N ASP A 11 18.70 -0.88 7.69
CA ASP A 11 18.12 0.34 7.10
C ASP A 11 16.60 0.20 6.82
N LYS A 12 16.13 -1.01 6.48
CA LYS A 12 14.71 -1.34 6.32
C LYS A 12 13.95 -1.26 7.66
N PHE A 13 14.47 -1.88 8.73
CA PHE A 13 13.89 -1.80 10.08
C PHE A 13 13.89 -0.37 10.64
N ASP A 14 14.98 0.37 10.44
CA ASP A 14 15.09 1.77 10.87
C ASP A 14 14.08 2.68 10.13
N THR A 15 13.70 2.32 8.90
CA THR A 15 12.67 3.06 8.14
C THR A 15 11.26 2.76 8.65
N HIS A 16 10.96 1.50 8.98
CA HIS A 16 9.69 1.13 9.62
C HIS A 16 9.54 1.80 11.00
N ALA A 17 10.56 1.78 11.85
CA ALA A 17 10.49 2.43 13.17
C ALA A 17 10.19 3.93 13.10
N ARG A 18 10.55 4.60 11.99
CA ARG A 18 10.25 6.02 11.74
C ARG A 18 8.80 6.30 11.35
N SER A 19 8.00 5.28 11.02
CA SER A 19 6.56 5.48 10.78
C SER A 19 5.80 5.77 12.08
N THR A 20 6.35 5.41 13.23
CA THR A 20 5.78 5.68 14.56
C THR A 20 6.47 6.83 15.29
N ASP A 21 7.27 7.64 14.58
CA ASP A 21 7.99 8.77 15.16
C ASP A 21 7.03 9.89 15.59
N SER A 22 7.30 10.57 16.72
CA SER A 22 6.51 11.71 17.17
C SER A 22 6.49 12.86 16.16
N SER A 23 7.52 12.99 15.33
CA SER A 23 7.63 14.03 14.31
C SER A 23 6.79 13.72 13.08
N VAL A 24 5.87 14.64 12.76
CA VAL A 24 5.09 14.63 11.51
C VAL A 24 5.99 14.52 10.28
N ALA A 25 7.08 15.29 10.24
CA ALA A 25 7.99 15.32 9.10
C ALA A 25 8.71 13.97 8.89
N VAL A 26 9.06 13.29 9.98
CA VAL A 26 9.73 11.98 9.93
C VAL A 26 8.76 10.92 9.42
N ARG A 27 7.50 10.91 9.90
CA ARG A 27 6.46 9.99 9.43
C ARG A 27 6.16 10.18 7.94
N VAL A 28 5.95 11.42 7.49
CA VAL A 28 5.76 11.74 6.06
C VAL A 28 6.94 11.28 5.21
N ARG A 29 8.17 11.49 5.68
CA ARG A 29 9.37 11.03 4.97
C ARG A 29 9.46 9.50 4.93
N SER A 30 9.07 8.82 5.99
CA SER A 30 9.01 7.35 6.03
C SER A 30 8.01 6.82 5.01
N ILE A 31 6.78 7.36 4.96
CA ILE A 31 5.76 7.01 3.96
C ILE A 31 6.33 7.10 2.54
N LYS A 32 6.93 8.24 2.20
CA LYS A 32 7.51 8.47 0.87
C LYS A 32 8.63 7.49 0.55
N SER A 33 9.50 7.20 1.52
CA SER A 33 10.65 6.31 1.34
C SER A 33 10.21 4.86 1.14
N LEU A 34 9.33 4.35 2.00
CA LEU A 34 8.75 3.02 1.88
C LEU A 34 8.03 2.86 0.54
N SER A 35 7.22 3.85 0.16
CA SER A 35 6.47 3.83 -1.09
C SER A 35 7.39 3.80 -2.31
N ALA A 36 8.47 4.60 -2.30
CA ALA A 36 9.45 4.58 -3.37
C ALA A 36 10.17 3.22 -3.49
N ILE A 37 10.43 2.54 -2.38
CA ILE A 37 11.02 1.19 -2.39
C ILE A 37 10.02 0.19 -2.99
N LEU A 38 8.78 0.14 -2.49
CA LEU A 38 7.76 -0.78 -3.00
C LEU A 38 7.45 -0.57 -4.49
N LEU A 39 7.44 0.68 -4.96
CA LEU A 39 7.22 0.98 -6.38
C LEU A 39 8.38 0.49 -7.26
N LYS A 40 9.61 0.44 -6.75
CA LYS A 40 10.78 -0.08 -7.48
C LYS A 40 10.86 -1.61 -7.49
N VAL A 41 10.47 -2.26 -6.39
CA VAL A 41 10.51 -3.72 -6.24
C VAL A 41 9.13 -4.26 -5.83
N PRO A 42 8.11 -4.16 -6.72
CA PRO A 42 6.73 -4.46 -6.36
C PRO A 42 6.45 -5.92 -6.05
N HIS A 43 7.34 -6.85 -6.43
CA HIS A 43 7.21 -8.29 -6.16
C HIS A 43 7.99 -8.76 -4.92
N ASP A 44 8.77 -7.89 -4.29
CA ASP A 44 9.57 -8.24 -3.12
C ASP A 44 8.68 -8.30 -1.87
N GLU A 45 8.56 -9.49 -1.29
CA GLU A 45 7.65 -9.76 -0.16
C GLU A 45 8.02 -8.97 1.09
N GLU A 46 9.32 -8.77 1.34
CA GLU A 46 9.80 -7.99 2.47
C GLU A 46 9.44 -6.50 2.29
N ALA A 47 9.61 -5.95 1.08
CA ALA A 47 9.22 -4.58 0.75
C ALA A 47 7.71 -4.39 0.86
N GLN A 48 6.90 -5.36 0.40
CA GLN A 48 5.45 -5.36 0.56
C GLN A 48 5.07 -5.36 2.04
N SER A 49 5.66 -6.26 2.84
CA SER A 49 5.38 -6.37 4.27
C SER A 49 5.75 -5.09 5.02
N LEU A 50 6.96 -4.57 4.82
CA LEU A 50 7.43 -3.34 5.45
C LEU A 50 6.58 -2.13 5.07
N TRP A 51 6.18 -2.03 3.81
CA TRP A 51 5.31 -0.96 3.36
C TRP A 51 3.92 -1.08 3.99
N SER A 52 3.31 -2.27 3.98
CA SER A 52 1.98 -2.49 4.55
C SER A 52 1.96 -2.19 6.06
N LEU A 53 2.94 -2.68 6.82
CA LEU A 53 3.05 -2.43 8.25
C LEU A 53 3.38 -0.95 8.56
N GLY A 54 4.20 -0.31 7.73
CA GLY A 54 4.63 1.07 7.96
C GLY A 54 3.63 2.14 7.50
N VAL A 55 2.84 1.89 6.45
CA VAL A 55 2.02 2.92 5.80
C VAL A 55 0.53 2.80 6.13
N PHE A 56 -0.03 1.59 6.19
CA PHE A 56 -1.47 1.45 6.44
C PHE A 56 -1.94 2.01 7.79
N PRO A 57 -1.21 1.83 8.91
CA PRO A 57 -1.58 2.46 10.18
C PRO A 57 -1.66 4.00 10.07
N LEU A 58 -0.86 4.60 9.20
CA LEU A 58 -0.83 6.05 8.98
C LEU A 58 -2.00 6.56 8.14
N CYS A 59 -2.80 5.70 7.52
CA CYS A 59 -4.06 6.12 6.87
C CYS A 59 -5.13 6.57 7.88
N VAL A 60 -4.92 6.36 9.17
CA VAL A 60 -5.79 6.81 10.27
C VAL A 60 -5.03 7.68 11.27
N ASP A 61 -3.94 8.28 10.82
CA ASP A 61 -3.12 9.18 11.64
C ASP A 61 -3.93 10.39 12.13
N PRO A 62 -3.76 10.84 13.39
CA PRO A 62 -4.42 12.05 13.88
C PRO A 62 -3.98 13.31 13.15
N GLU A 63 -2.78 13.31 12.56
CA GLU A 63 -2.25 14.44 11.82
C GLU A 63 -2.69 14.37 10.36
N THR A 64 -3.59 15.28 9.96
CA THR A 64 -4.21 15.31 8.61
C THR A 64 -3.18 15.27 7.47
N SER A 65 -2.01 15.89 7.65
CA SER A 65 -0.94 15.89 6.64
C SER A 65 -0.28 14.52 6.47
N VAL A 66 -0.07 13.79 7.57
CA VAL A 66 0.44 12.40 7.56
C VAL A 66 -0.62 11.50 6.94
N GLN A 67 -1.86 11.62 7.41
CA GLN A 67 -3.00 10.85 6.92
C GLN A 67 -3.16 11.00 5.41
N SER A 68 -3.19 12.24 4.91
CA SER A 68 -3.34 12.53 3.48
C SER A 68 -2.21 11.91 2.66
N CYS A 69 -0.96 11.99 3.15
CA CYS A 69 0.20 11.39 2.49
C CYS A 69 0.11 9.86 2.45
N ALA A 70 -0.33 9.22 3.54
CA ALA A 70 -0.51 7.79 3.60
C ALA A 70 -1.64 7.30 2.69
N LEU A 71 -2.77 8.02 2.65
CA LEU A 71 -3.89 7.73 1.76
C LEU A 71 -3.50 7.85 0.28
N GLU A 72 -2.72 8.86 -0.09
CA GLU A 72 -2.20 8.99 -1.46
C GLU A 72 -1.26 7.82 -1.82
N ALA A 73 -0.37 7.44 -0.90
CA ALA A 73 0.50 6.30 -1.07
C ALA A 73 -0.29 4.99 -1.24
N ALA A 74 -1.34 4.78 -0.43
CA ALA A 74 -2.22 3.62 -0.53
C ALA A 74 -3.06 3.60 -1.81
N GLY A 75 -3.56 4.75 -2.23
CA GLY A 75 -4.15 4.99 -3.57
C GLY A 75 -3.30 4.35 -4.65
N ARG A 76 -2.05 4.81 -4.74
CA ARG A 76 -1.12 4.42 -5.81
C ARG A 76 -0.61 2.99 -5.70
N ALA A 77 -0.24 2.56 -4.50
CA ALA A 77 0.44 1.28 -4.31
C ALA A 77 -0.53 0.08 -4.31
N VAL A 78 -1.81 0.32 -4.00
CA VAL A 78 -2.79 -0.74 -3.77
C VAL A 78 -4.00 -0.58 -4.67
N PHE A 79 -4.73 0.53 -4.54
CA PHE A 79 -6.03 0.68 -5.20
C PHE A 79 -5.90 0.86 -6.72
N ASP A 80 -5.03 1.74 -7.19
CA ASP A 80 -4.76 1.95 -8.62
C ASP A 80 -4.27 0.66 -9.28
N ARG A 81 -3.43 -0.12 -8.59
CA ARG A 81 -2.94 -1.42 -9.08
C ARG A 81 -4.06 -2.46 -9.14
N GLY A 82 -4.93 -2.51 -8.13
CA GLY A 82 -6.09 -3.40 -8.12
C GLY A 82 -7.07 -3.09 -9.26
N LEU A 83 -7.33 -1.80 -9.52
CA LEU A 83 -8.16 -1.35 -10.63
C LEU A 83 -7.51 -1.67 -11.99
N THR A 84 -6.22 -1.39 -12.15
CA THR A 84 -5.45 -1.75 -13.35
C THR A 84 -5.51 -3.26 -13.61
N TRP A 85 -5.41 -4.07 -12.55
CA TRP A 85 -5.55 -5.52 -12.65
C TRP A 85 -6.94 -5.92 -13.15
N PHE A 86 -7.99 -5.32 -12.58
CA PHE A 86 -9.37 -5.57 -12.97
C PHE A 86 -9.63 -5.21 -14.44
N GLU A 87 -9.19 -4.03 -14.88
CA GLU A 87 -9.35 -3.59 -16.26
C GLU A 87 -8.62 -4.52 -17.25
N SER A 88 -7.39 -4.92 -16.91
CA SER A 88 -6.60 -5.84 -17.73
C SER A 88 -7.31 -7.19 -17.89
N ARG A 89 -7.88 -7.73 -16.81
CA ARG A 89 -8.63 -9.01 -16.84
C ARG A 89 -9.94 -8.88 -17.58
N ARG A 90 -10.71 -7.82 -17.34
CA ARG A 90 -11.97 -7.54 -18.04
C ARG A 90 -11.77 -7.44 -19.55
N ASN A 91 -10.69 -6.78 -19.98
CA ASN A 91 -10.40 -6.52 -21.39
C ASN A 91 -9.61 -7.65 -22.07
N LYS A 92 -9.34 -8.77 -21.36
CA LYS A 92 -8.50 -9.88 -21.86
C LYS A 92 -7.15 -9.40 -22.39
N ALA A 93 -6.60 -8.34 -21.79
CA ALA A 93 -5.34 -7.76 -22.21
C ALA A 93 -4.20 -8.78 -21.96
N PRO A 94 -3.27 -8.94 -22.91
CA PRO A 94 -2.18 -9.92 -22.80
C PRO A 94 -1.10 -9.51 -21.79
N HIS A 95 -1.11 -8.27 -21.30
CA HIS A 95 -0.16 -7.81 -20.30
C HIS A 95 -0.46 -8.42 -18.93
N GLU A 96 0.61 -8.86 -18.25
CA GLU A 96 0.60 -9.27 -16.86
C GLU A 96 0.06 -8.12 -16.01
N ALA A 97 -1.25 -8.16 -15.75
CA ALA A 97 -1.85 -7.43 -14.64
C ALA A 97 -0.98 -7.67 -13.41
N PRO A 98 -0.66 -6.64 -12.60
CA PRO A 98 0.30 -6.78 -11.51
C PRO A 98 -0.22 -7.75 -10.44
N ASP A 99 0.01 -9.05 -10.62
CA ASP A 99 -0.42 -10.13 -9.71
C ASP A 99 0.25 -10.00 -8.33
N CYS A 100 1.25 -9.12 -8.20
CA CYS A 100 1.83 -8.73 -6.92
C CYS A 100 0.80 -8.12 -5.96
N ILE A 101 -0.27 -7.50 -6.45
CA ILE A 101 -1.31 -6.93 -5.59
C ILE A 101 -1.99 -8.00 -4.74
N TRP A 102 -2.24 -9.18 -5.32
CA TRP A 102 -2.86 -10.30 -4.60
C TRP A 102 -1.95 -10.85 -3.52
N ARG A 103 -0.65 -10.97 -3.82
CA ARG A 103 0.34 -11.36 -2.81
C ARG A 103 0.43 -10.33 -1.68
N GLN A 104 0.39 -9.05 -2.01
CA GLN A 104 0.44 -7.99 -1.01
C GLN A 104 -0.80 -8.02 -0.09
N VAL A 105 -1.99 -8.28 -0.63
CA VAL A 105 -3.25 -8.33 0.15
C VAL A 105 -3.40 -9.65 0.90
N ALA A 106 -2.96 -10.78 0.34
CA ALA A 106 -3.08 -12.11 0.96
C ALA A 106 -2.28 -12.23 2.27
N ASN A 107 -1.21 -11.46 2.41
CA ASN A 107 -0.33 -11.49 3.58
C ASN A 107 -0.70 -10.46 4.66
N LEU A 108 -1.84 -9.77 4.54
CA LEU A 108 -2.27 -8.79 5.55
C LEU A 108 -2.90 -9.49 6.75
N ASP A 109 -2.45 -9.13 7.96
CA ASP A 109 -3.16 -9.48 9.18
C ASP A 109 -4.48 -8.68 9.33
N GLY A 110 -5.32 -9.09 10.28
CA GLY A 110 -6.63 -8.47 10.49
C GLY A 110 -6.57 -6.97 10.88
N VAL A 111 -5.50 -6.53 11.56
CA VAL A 111 -5.33 -5.13 11.96
C VAL A 111 -5.02 -4.28 10.74
N VAL A 112 -4.04 -4.72 9.95
CA VAL A 112 -3.60 -4.03 8.73
C VAL A 112 -4.72 -4.03 7.68
N ALA A 113 -5.45 -5.14 7.55
CA ALA A 113 -6.64 -5.22 6.69
C ALA A 113 -7.72 -4.20 7.14
N GLY A 114 -7.91 -4.02 8.45
CA GLY A 114 -8.81 -2.99 8.99
C GLY A 114 -8.37 -1.57 8.62
N CYS A 115 -7.07 -1.29 8.62
CA CYS A 115 -6.53 -0.01 8.15
C CYS A 115 -6.76 0.19 6.65
N LEU A 116 -6.53 -0.83 5.82
CA LEU A 116 -6.81 -0.80 4.38
C LEU A 116 -8.30 -0.51 4.10
N GLN A 117 -9.21 -1.17 4.82
CA GLN A 117 -10.65 -0.93 4.69
C GLN A 117 -11.04 0.52 5.05
N LYS A 118 -10.45 1.06 6.13
CA LYS A 118 -10.67 2.47 6.50
C LYS A 118 -10.12 3.42 5.44
N ALA A 119 -8.93 3.14 4.91
CA ALA A 119 -8.33 3.92 3.82
C ALA A 119 -9.24 3.95 2.59
N LEU A 120 -9.73 2.78 2.15
CA LEU A 120 -10.68 2.68 1.03
C LEU A 120 -11.93 3.52 1.29
N ARG A 121 -12.52 3.41 2.48
CA ARG A 121 -13.73 4.17 2.85
C ARG A 121 -13.49 5.68 2.83
N VAL A 122 -12.33 6.15 3.29
CA VAL A 122 -11.97 7.58 3.24
C VAL A 122 -11.79 8.03 1.79
N LEU A 123 -11.08 7.25 0.97
CA LEU A 123 -10.86 7.58 -0.43
C LEU A 123 -12.18 7.65 -1.21
N MET A 124 -13.10 6.72 -0.99
CA MET A 124 -14.46 6.73 -1.56
C MET A 124 -15.25 7.97 -1.12
N LYS A 125 -15.22 8.32 0.17
CA LYS A 125 -15.91 9.52 0.68
C LYS A 125 -15.33 10.84 0.15
N SER A 126 -14.09 10.81 -0.31
CA SER A 126 -13.40 11.96 -0.90
C SER A 126 -13.43 11.98 -2.43
N ASP A 127 -14.27 11.13 -3.05
CA ASP A 127 -14.39 10.97 -4.50
C ASP A 127 -13.07 10.67 -5.23
N LYS A 128 -12.06 10.16 -4.51
CA LYS A 128 -10.77 9.77 -5.08
C LYS A 128 -10.81 8.37 -5.69
N ILE A 129 -11.79 7.56 -5.29
CA ILE A 129 -12.05 6.22 -5.83
C ILE A 129 -13.54 6.13 -6.11
N ASP A 130 -13.89 5.76 -7.33
CA ASP A 130 -15.27 5.54 -7.74
C ASP A 130 -15.84 4.26 -7.10
N VAL A 131 -16.93 4.43 -6.36
CA VAL A 131 -17.64 3.34 -5.65
C VAL A 131 -18.17 2.30 -6.62
N GLU A 132 -18.72 2.73 -7.75
CA GLU A 132 -19.32 1.83 -8.73
C GLU A 132 -18.25 0.91 -9.33
N THR A 133 -17.09 1.46 -9.67
CA THR A 133 -15.94 0.71 -10.17
C THR A 133 -15.47 -0.33 -9.15
N ILE A 134 -15.34 0.03 -7.87
CA ILE A 134 -14.94 -0.92 -6.82
C ILE A 134 -15.94 -2.06 -6.68
N ILE A 135 -17.25 -1.79 -6.68
CA ILE A 135 -18.28 -2.82 -6.60
C ILE A 135 -18.17 -3.77 -7.80
N LYS A 136 -18.05 -3.23 -9.02
CA LYS A 136 -17.88 -4.03 -10.24
C LYS A 136 -16.62 -4.90 -10.17
N THR A 137 -15.51 -4.35 -9.68
CA THR A 137 -14.27 -5.10 -9.46
C THR A 137 -14.50 -6.25 -8.49
N CYS A 138 -15.06 -5.99 -7.31
CA CYS A 138 -15.33 -7.01 -6.29
C CYS A 138 -16.23 -8.14 -6.82
N VAL A 139 -17.33 -7.79 -7.50
CA VAL A 139 -18.24 -8.79 -8.09
C VAL A 139 -17.54 -9.64 -9.14
N PHE A 140 -16.66 -9.05 -9.96
CA PHE A 140 -15.92 -9.79 -10.98
C PHE A 140 -14.96 -10.84 -10.39
N VAL A 141 -14.38 -10.58 -9.22
CA VAL A 141 -13.45 -11.53 -8.57
C VAL A 141 -14.17 -12.65 -7.80
N ILE A 142 -15.41 -12.40 -7.35
CA ILE A 142 -16.24 -13.42 -6.70
C ILE A 142 -16.82 -14.31 -7.81
N LYS A 143 -16.30 -15.53 -7.91
CA LYS A 143 -16.85 -16.58 -8.79
C LYS A 143 -18.01 -17.30 -8.12
#